data_AF-B3PSL3-F1
#
_entry.id   AF-B3PSL3-F1
#
_cell.length_a   1.000
_cell.length_b   1.000
_cell.length_c   1.000
_cell.angle_alpha   90.00
_cell.angle_beta   90.00
_cell.angle_gamma   90.00
#
_symmetry.space_group_name_H-M   'P 1'
#
loop_
_entity.id
_entity.type
_entity.pdbx_description
1 polymer ?
#
loop_
_entity_poly.entity_id
_entity_poly.type
_entity_poly.pdbx_seq_one_letter_code
_entity_poly.pdbx_strand_id
1 'polypeptide(L)'
;MRFLAVTLTGLALIAPATYALSLVNKIGMAKADYFVAQQAYAGWWIVGLLLPLAFLADIGNAIVLRADAPALTLSVAAAALIVLNLVIFMLFTQPANAATENWTVQPDDWETLRRQWEYSHAVNAAVTLLAFGCTTLASLR
;
A
#
# COMPACT_ATOMS: atom_id res chain seq x y z
N MET A 1 19.52 9.03 5.79
CA MET A 1 18.80 7.83 5.31
C MET A 1 17.64 7.46 6.21
N ARG A 2 17.87 7.19 7.50
CA ARG A 2 16.82 6.88 8.50
C ARG A 2 15.55 7.71 8.40
N PHE A 3 15.66 9.04 8.56
CA PHE A 3 14.49 9.95 8.49
C PHE A 3 13.74 9.85 7.15
N LEU A 4 14.47 9.79 6.04
CA LEU A 4 13.89 9.68 4.70
C LEU A 4 13.14 8.35 4.52
N ALA A 5 13.73 7.24 4.96
CA ALA A 5 13.12 5.92 4.90
C ALA A 5 11.83 5.88 5.73
N VAL A 6 11.87 6.33 6.99
CA VAL A 6 10.69 6.40 7.86
C VAL A 6 9.59 7.27 7.24
N THR A 7 9.97 8.44 6.70
CA THR A 7 9.00 9.37 6.10
C THR A 7 8.36 8.78 4.86
N LEU A 8 9.14 8.26 3.91
CA LEU A 8 8.61 7.71 2.66
C LEU A 8 7.77 6.46 2.90
N THR A 9 8.21 5.55 3.77
CA THR A 9 7.46 4.33 4.11
C THR A 9 6.16 4.68 4.86
N GLY A 10 6.19 5.68 5.73
CA GLY A 10 4.98 6.20 6.39
C GLY A 10 4.01 6.87 5.43
N LEU A 11 4.50 7.66 4.46
CA LEU A 11 3.65 8.28 3.43
C LEU A 11 3.05 7.22 2.48
N ALA A 12 3.80 6.16 2.15
CA ALA A 12 3.31 5.06 1.31
C ALA A 12 2.14 4.29 1.94
N LEU A 13 2.01 4.32 3.28
CA LEU A 13 0.88 3.71 4.00
C LEU A 13 -0.45 4.46 3.79
N ILE A 14 -0.42 5.75 3.44
CA ILE A 14 -1.62 6.62 3.41
C ILE A 14 -2.73 6.03 2.54
N ALA A 15 -2.42 5.68 1.30
CA ALA A 15 -3.43 5.17 0.36
C ALA A 15 -4.06 3.85 0.84
N PRO A 16 -3.31 2.75 1.07
CA PRO A 16 -3.91 1.49 1.49
C PRO A 16 -4.60 1.60 2.86
N ALA A 17 -4.07 2.39 3.80
CA ALA A 17 -4.73 2.62 5.09
C ALA A 17 -6.08 3.34 4.94
N THR A 18 -6.18 4.30 4.03
CA THR A 18 -7.45 5.01 3.76
C THR A 18 -8.53 4.04 3.26
N TYR A 19 -8.17 3.14 2.34
CA TYR A 19 -9.08 2.10 1.85
C TYR A 19 -9.45 1.11 2.97
N ALA A 20 -8.48 0.65 3.75
CA ALA A 20 -8.72 -0.26 4.86
C ALA A 20 -9.68 0.33 5.91
N LEU A 21 -9.51 1.61 6.27
CA LEU A 21 -10.35 2.29 7.26
C LEU A 21 -11.77 2.57 6.75
N SER A 22 -11.92 2.79 5.44
CA SER A 22 -13.24 3.00 4.82
C SER A 22 -13.95 1.69 4.43
N LEU A 23 -13.26 0.55 4.48
CA LEU A 23 -13.75 -0.76 4.06
C LEU A 23 -15.11 -1.11 4.66
N VAL A 24 -15.24 -1.01 5.99
CA VAL A 24 -16.47 -1.41 6.71
C VAL A 24 -17.69 -0.61 6.28
N ASN A 25 -17.49 0.63 5.83
CA ASN A 25 -18.55 1.50 5.34
C ASN A 25 -18.87 1.23 3.87
N LYS A 26 -17.90 0.77 3.07
CA LYS A 26 -18.03 0.62 1.61
C LYS A 26 -18.41 -0.77 1.14
N ILE A 27 -18.01 -1.82 1.87
CA ILE A 27 -18.11 -3.21 1.39
C ILE A 27 -19.55 -3.71 1.24
N GLY A 28 -20.51 -3.08 1.94
CA GLY A 28 -21.94 -3.39 1.88
C GLY A 28 -22.77 -2.39 1.05
N MET A 29 -22.16 -1.35 0.48
CA MET A 29 -22.89 -0.34 -0.28
C MET A 29 -23.57 -0.92 -1.52
N ALA A 30 -24.72 -0.32 -1.88
CA ALA A 30 -25.34 -0.54 -3.18
C ALA A 30 -24.41 -0.03 -4.31
N LYS A 31 -24.59 -0.55 -5.53
CA LYS A 31 -23.74 -0.23 -6.69
C LYS A 31 -23.55 1.28 -6.88
N ALA A 32 -24.66 2.02 -6.97
CA ALA A 32 -24.60 3.47 -7.21
C ALA A 32 -23.80 4.21 -6.11
N ASP A 33 -24.07 3.91 -4.84
CA ASP A 33 -23.41 4.55 -3.69
C ASP A 33 -21.91 4.22 -3.64
N TYR A 34 -21.55 2.97 -3.92
CA TYR A 34 -20.15 2.55 -3.95
C TYR A 34 -19.36 3.32 -5.01
N PHE A 35 -19.89 3.43 -6.24
CA PHE A 35 -19.22 4.14 -7.32
C PHE A 35 -19.15 5.66 -7.07
N VAL A 36 -20.14 6.26 -6.40
CA VAL A 36 -20.07 7.65 -5.94
C VAL A 36 -18.97 7.81 -4.89
N ALA A 37 -18.94 6.95 -3.86
CA ALA A 37 -17.91 6.99 -2.82
C ALA A 37 -16.50 6.80 -3.40
N GLN A 38 -16.37 5.97 -4.45
CA GLN A 38 -15.10 5.67 -5.07
C GLN A 38 -14.49 6.85 -5.83
N GLN A 39 -15.31 7.79 -6.33
CA GLN A 39 -14.82 9.00 -6.99
C GLN A 39 -14.00 9.91 -6.07
N ALA A 40 -14.17 9.81 -4.75
CA ALA A 40 -13.34 10.53 -3.78
C ALA A 40 -11.85 10.19 -3.90
N TYR A 41 -11.52 9.04 -4.51
CA TYR A 41 -10.16 8.54 -4.69
C TYR A 41 -9.64 8.70 -6.13
N ALA A 42 -10.35 9.43 -6.99
CA ALA A 42 -9.90 9.70 -8.35
C ALA A 42 -8.51 10.37 -8.34
N GLY A 43 -7.56 9.83 -9.12
CA GLY A 43 -6.20 10.37 -9.22
C GLY A 43 -5.23 9.93 -8.11
N TRP A 44 -5.67 9.15 -7.12
CA TRP A 44 -4.83 8.73 -6.00
C TRP A 44 -3.69 7.76 -6.37
N TRP A 45 -3.64 7.29 -7.62
CA TRP A 45 -2.51 6.50 -8.15
C TRP A 45 -1.16 7.20 -7.94
N ILE A 46 -1.12 8.54 -7.88
CA ILE A 46 0.09 9.31 -7.61
C ILE A 46 0.71 8.99 -6.25
N VAL A 47 -0.11 8.65 -5.24
CA VAL A 47 0.37 8.24 -3.90
C VAL A 47 1.12 6.91 -4.00
N GLY A 48 0.73 6.03 -4.94
CA GLY A 48 1.43 4.77 -5.22
C GLY A 48 2.88 4.96 -5.67
N LEU A 49 3.25 6.14 -6.21
CA LEU A 49 4.64 6.45 -6.58
C LEU A 49 5.57 6.55 -5.36
N LEU A 50 5.04 6.62 -4.14
CA LEU A 50 5.84 6.59 -2.92
C LEU A 50 6.41 5.20 -2.62
N LEU A 51 5.79 4.11 -3.11
CA LEU A 51 6.28 2.74 -2.89
C LEU A 51 7.70 2.51 -3.46
N PRO A 52 8.01 2.83 -4.74
CA PRO A 52 9.38 2.68 -5.24
C PRO A 52 10.37 3.59 -4.50
N LEU A 53 9.95 4.77 -4.06
CA LEU A 53 10.80 5.67 -3.28
C LEU A 53 11.10 5.10 -1.88
N ALA A 54 10.09 4.54 -1.21
CA ALA A 54 10.23 3.86 0.07
C ALA A 54 11.16 2.65 -0.05
N PHE A 55 10.98 1.83 -1.08
CA PHE A 55 11.88 0.70 -1.37
C PHE A 55 13.34 1.14 -1.48
N LEU A 56 13.63 2.14 -2.31
CA LEU A 56 14.99 2.64 -2.49
C LEU A 56 15.55 3.23 -1.19
N ALA A 57 14.72 3.92 -0.40
CA ALA A 57 15.13 4.50 0.87
C ALA A 57 15.45 3.41 1.91
N ASP A 58 14.68 2.33 1.98
CA ASP A 58 14.91 1.20 2.89
C ASP A 58 16.16 0.39 2.48
N ILE A 59 16.42 0.20 1.18
CA ILE A 59 17.69 -0.35 0.69
C ILE A 59 18.87 0.55 1.08
N GLY A 60 18.74 1.86 0.88
CA GLY A 60 19.77 2.82 1.30
C GLY A 60 19.98 2.83 2.82
N ASN A 61 18.90 2.64 3.61
CA ASN A 61 18.98 2.52 5.06
C ASN A 61 19.72 1.25 5.48
N ALA A 62 19.42 0.11 4.83
CA ALA A 62 20.14 -1.15 5.03
C ALA A 62 21.65 -1.00 4.78
N ILE A 63 22.05 -0.34 3.69
CA ILE A 63 23.47 -0.10 3.37
C ILE A 63 24.14 0.76 4.45
N VAL A 64 23.49 1.82 4.92
CA VAL A 64 24.02 2.68 5.99
C VAL A 64 24.15 1.92 7.31
N LEU A 65 23.18 1.05 7.62
CA LEU A 65 23.10 0.30 8.87
C LEU A 65 23.79 -1.07 8.83
N ARG A 66 24.55 -1.38 7.78
CA ARG A 66 25.17 -2.70 7.56
C ARG A 66 26.07 -3.21 8.70
N ALA A 67 26.57 -2.32 9.56
CA ALA A 67 27.39 -2.69 10.72
C ALA A 67 26.56 -3.07 11.96
N ASP A 68 25.28 -2.68 12.02
CA ASP A 68 24.31 -3.10 13.04
C ASP A 68 23.42 -4.18 12.44
N ALA A 69 23.74 -5.45 12.70
CA ALA A 69 23.03 -6.58 12.12
C ALA A 69 21.50 -6.55 12.36
N PRO A 70 21.00 -6.32 13.59
CA PRO A 70 19.57 -6.10 13.81
C PRO A 70 18.96 -4.98 12.95
N ALA A 71 19.60 -3.82 12.88
CA ALA A 71 19.06 -2.68 12.13
C ALA A 71 19.11 -2.90 10.60
N LEU A 72 20.14 -3.60 10.12
CA LEU A 72 20.24 -4.09 8.74
C LEU A 72 19.08 -5.05 8.42
N THR A 73 18.86 -6.08 9.24
CA THR A 73 17.80 -7.07 9.03
C THR A 73 16.43 -6.41 8.97
N LEU A 74 16.14 -5.46 9.88
CA LEU A 74 14.88 -4.73 9.88
C LEU A 74 14.70 -3.87 8.62
N SER A 75 15.76 -3.20 8.15
CA SER A 75 15.69 -2.39 6.91
C SER A 75 15.48 -3.27 5.66
N VAL A 76 16.13 -4.44 5.60
CA VAL A 76 15.91 -5.42 4.52
C VAL A 76 14.49 -5.99 4.57
N ALA A 77 13.98 -6.31 5.77
CA ALA A 77 12.61 -6.78 5.94
C ALA A 77 11.58 -5.73 5.48
N ALA A 78 11.80 -4.45 5.79
CA ALA A 78 10.95 -3.36 5.30
C ALA A 78 10.94 -3.30 3.76
N ALA A 79 12.12 -3.31 3.12
CA ALA A 79 12.22 -3.33 1.66
C ALA A 79 11.50 -4.55 1.04
N ALA A 80 11.63 -5.73 1.65
CA ALA A 80 10.94 -6.94 1.20
C ALA A 80 9.41 -6.84 1.35
N LEU A 81 8.91 -6.22 2.42
CA LEU A 81 7.48 -5.97 2.62
C LEU A 81 6.93 -4.97 1.60
N ILE A 82 7.70 -3.95 1.19
CA ILE A 82 7.32 -3.06 0.09
C ILE A 82 7.22 -3.82 -1.24
N VAL A 83 8.14 -4.75 -1.52
CA VAL A 83 8.04 -5.64 -2.69
C VAL A 83 6.80 -6.52 -2.60
N LEU A 84 6.50 -7.09 -1.44
CA LEU A 84 5.28 -7.88 -1.24
C LEU A 84 4.01 -7.06 -1.51
N ASN A 85 3.97 -5.80 -1.06
CA ASN A 85 2.86 -4.89 -1.38
C ASN A 85 2.69 -4.74 -2.91
N LEU A 86 3.78 -4.47 -3.63
CA LEU A 86 3.74 -4.33 -5.10
C LEU A 86 3.26 -5.63 -5.78
N VAL A 87 3.65 -6.79 -5.26
CA VAL A 87 3.17 -8.09 -5.76
C VAL A 87 1.67 -8.24 -5.55
N ILE A 88 1.16 -7.94 -4.35
CA ILE A 88 -0.29 -7.97 -4.06
C ILE A 88 -1.04 -6.98 -4.96
N PHE A 89 -0.50 -5.78 -5.14
CA PHE A 89 -1.08 -4.78 -6.03
C PHE A 89 -1.20 -5.33 -7.46
N MET A 90 -0.12 -5.88 -8.01
CA MET A 90 -0.11 -6.39 -9.39
C MET A 90 -1.05 -7.58 -9.59
N LEU A 91 -1.16 -8.46 -8.60
CA LEU A 91 -1.96 -9.68 -8.71
C LEU A 91 -3.45 -9.46 -8.41
N PHE A 92 -3.80 -8.49 -7.55
CA PHE A 92 -5.18 -8.34 -7.05
C PHE A 92 -5.76 -6.95 -7.28
N THR A 93 -5.02 -5.88 -7.00
CA THR A 93 -5.54 -4.51 -7.12
C THR A 93 -5.60 -4.06 -8.59
N GLN A 94 -4.52 -4.27 -9.33
CA GLN A 94 -4.40 -3.82 -10.72
C GLN A 94 -5.45 -4.48 -11.62
N PRO A 95 -5.72 -5.79 -11.56
CA PRO A 95 -6.68 -6.40 -12.48
C PRO A 95 -8.09 -5.81 -12.29
N ALA A 96 -8.47 -5.51 -11.06
CA ALA A 96 -9.74 -4.83 -10.77
C ALA A 96 -9.74 -3.36 -11.24
N ASN A 97 -8.62 -2.64 -11.12
CA ASN A 97 -8.49 -1.31 -11.72
C ASN A 97 -8.63 -1.35 -13.25
N ALA A 98 -8.02 -2.33 -13.92
CA ALA A 98 -8.11 -2.47 -15.37
C ALA A 98 -9.54 -2.78 -15.83
N ALA A 99 -10.20 -3.76 -15.19
CA ALA A 99 -11.57 -4.16 -15.54
C ALA A 99 -12.62 -3.06 -15.31
N THR A 100 -12.36 -2.15 -14.37
CA THR A 100 -13.28 -1.05 -14.04
C THR A 100 -12.85 0.29 -14.61
N GLU A 101 -11.76 0.35 -15.38
CA GLU A 101 -11.11 1.60 -15.82
C GLU A 101 -10.94 2.59 -14.66
N ASN A 102 -10.35 2.11 -13.56
CA ASN A 102 -10.23 2.80 -12.28
C ASN A 102 -11.59 3.26 -11.74
N TRP A 103 -12.55 2.33 -11.71
CA TRP A 103 -13.89 2.53 -11.18
C TRP A 103 -14.74 3.58 -11.90
N THR A 104 -14.45 3.83 -13.18
CA THR A 104 -15.29 4.67 -14.06
C THR A 104 -16.28 3.84 -14.87
N VAL A 105 -15.97 2.57 -15.11
CA VAL A 105 -16.84 1.58 -15.77
C VAL A 105 -17.44 0.65 -14.74
N GLN A 106 -18.68 0.20 -14.98
CA GLN A 106 -19.49 -0.60 -14.07
C GLN A 106 -19.79 -2.02 -14.61
N PRO A 107 -18.82 -2.94 -14.65
CA PRO A 107 -19.02 -4.31 -15.14
C PRO A 107 -20.14 -5.07 -14.42
N ASP A 108 -20.60 -6.17 -15.02
CA ASP A 108 -21.61 -7.04 -14.41
C ASP A 108 -21.10 -7.72 -13.14
N ASP A 109 -19.81 -8.08 -13.10
CA ASP A 109 -19.13 -8.73 -11.98
C ASP A 109 -18.52 -7.76 -10.95
N TRP A 110 -18.96 -6.49 -10.95
CA TRP A 110 -18.40 -5.42 -10.11
C TRP A 110 -18.28 -5.78 -8.61
N GLU A 111 -19.18 -6.61 -8.07
CA GLU A 111 -19.13 -7.01 -6.66
C GLU A 111 -17.91 -7.88 -6.34
N THR A 112 -17.56 -8.77 -7.26
CA THR A 112 -16.36 -9.61 -7.14
C THR A 112 -15.13 -8.74 -7.24
N LEU A 113 -15.09 -7.83 -8.21
CA LEU A 113 -14.02 -6.85 -8.37
C LEU A 113 -13.87 -5.96 -7.14
N ARG A 114 -14.99 -5.54 -6.52
CA ARG A 114 -14.99 -4.75 -5.28
C ARG A 114 -14.35 -5.52 -4.15
N ARG A 115 -14.79 -6.76 -3.91
CA ARG A 115 -14.21 -7.59 -2.83
C ARG A 115 -12.72 -7.78 -3.05
N GLN A 116 -12.32 -8.18 -4.25
CA GLN A 116 -10.91 -8.37 -4.61
C GLN A 116 -10.08 -7.10 -4.34
N TRP A 117 -10.55 -5.96 -4.85
CA TRP A 117 -9.84 -4.70 -4.75
C TRP A 117 -9.76 -4.17 -3.31
N GLU A 118 -10.88 -4.13 -2.61
CA GLU A 118 -10.97 -3.60 -1.24
C GLU A 118 -10.17 -4.46 -0.25
N TYR A 119 -10.27 -5.79 -0.33
CA TYR A 119 -9.46 -6.66 0.52
C TYR A 119 -7.99 -6.63 0.17
N SER A 120 -7.61 -6.48 -1.11
CA SER A 120 -6.21 -6.32 -1.49
C SER A 120 -5.57 -5.07 -0.86
N HIS A 121 -6.31 -3.96 -0.80
CA HIS A 121 -5.84 -2.76 -0.11
C HIS A 121 -5.76 -2.93 1.40
N ALA A 122 -6.72 -3.62 2.01
CA ALA A 122 -6.68 -3.92 3.44
C ALA A 122 -5.45 -4.77 3.81
N VAL A 123 -5.12 -5.77 3.00
CA VAL A 123 -3.88 -6.56 3.18
C VAL A 123 -2.65 -5.68 2.97
N ASN A 124 -2.62 -4.86 1.92
CA ASN A 124 -1.51 -3.94 1.66
C ASN A 124 -1.34 -2.89 2.77
N ALA A 125 -2.40 -2.48 3.46
CA ALA A 125 -2.32 -1.60 4.61
C ALA A 125 -1.56 -2.26 5.75
N ALA A 126 -1.90 -3.51 6.08
CA ALA A 126 -1.20 -4.28 7.11
C ALA A 126 0.27 -4.53 6.74
N VAL A 127 0.57 -4.93 5.50
CA VAL A 127 1.93 -5.16 5.01
C VAL A 127 2.77 -3.88 5.07
N THR A 128 2.22 -2.75 4.65
CA THR A 128 2.94 -1.46 4.66
C THR A 128 3.11 -0.92 6.07
N LEU A 129 2.15 -1.15 6.96
CA LEU A 129 2.28 -0.81 8.39
C LEU A 129 3.40 -1.60 9.05
N LEU A 130 3.52 -2.90 8.73
CA LEU A 130 4.66 -3.71 9.18
C LEU A 130 5.98 -3.19 8.62
N ALA A 131 6.04 -2.82 7.34
CA ALA A 131 7.22 -2.21 6.74
C ALA A 131 7.63 -0.92 7.48
N PHE A 132 6.65 -0.04 7.73
CA PHE A 132 6.85 1.18 8.51
C PHE A 132 7.38 0.90 9.92
N GLY A 133 6.82 -0.10 10.60
CA GLY A 133 7.31 -0.54 11.91
C GLY A 133 8.76 -1.02 11.86
N CYS A 134 9.11 -1.87 10.89
CA CYS A 134 10.48 -2.34 10.68
C CYS A 134 11.47 -1.19 10.44
N THR A 135 11.17 -0.29 9.50
CA THR A 135 12.02 0.88 9.20
C THR A 135 12.17 1.82 10.39
N THR A 136 11.09 2.03 11.14
CA THR A 136 11.11 2.87 12.35
C THR A 136 12.00 2.25 13.42
N LEU A 137 11.80 0.96 13.73
CA LEU A 137 12.64 0.24 14.69
C LEU A 137 14.10 0.22 14.27
N ALA A 138 14.41 0.00 12.99
CA ALA A 138 15.78 0.07 12.46
C ALA A 138 16.41 1.46 12.68
N SER A 139 15.61 2.51 12.52
CA SER A 139 16.08 3.91 12.57
C SER A 139 16.29 4.43 13.99
N LEU A 140 15.68 3.79 14.99
CA LEU A 140 15.84 4.11 16.41
C LEU A 140 17.06 3.46 17.07
N ARG A 141 17.76 2.56 16.37
CA ARG A 141 18.94 1.86 16.90
C ARG A 141 20.24 2.65 16.73
#